data_AF-G3IEB7-F1
#
_entry.id   AF-G3IEB7-F1
#
_cell.length_a   1.000
_cell.length_b   1.000
_cell.length_c   1.000
_cell.angle_alpha   90.00
_cell.angle_beta   90.00
_cell.angle_gamma   90.00
#
_symmetry.space_group_name_H-M   'P 1'
#
loop_
_entity.id
_entity.type
_entity.pdbx_description
1 polymer ?
#
loop_
_entity_poly.entity_id
_entity_poly.type
_entity_poly.pdbx_seq_one_letter_code
_entity_poly.pdbx_strand_id
1 'polypeptide(L)'
;MAKLRQKNPRAVRQAEEVRGLEQLHMDIAVNFSQGGLLSPHLHNVCAEATDAIYTRQEDVQFWMERGVDSSVFEALPKEQMELPRCGQVRDRGKPCACRYSLSLAWYPCMLKYCHSRDRPAPYKCGIRSCRKNYSFDFYVPQRQLCLWDEDP
;
A
#
# COMPACT_ATOMS: atom_id res chain seq x y z
N MET A 1 -21.82 -22.98 12.56
CA MET A 1 -20.98 -21.80 12.21
C MET A 1 -20.77 -20.93 13.44
N ALA A 2 -19.52 -20.68 13.85
CA ALA A 2 -19.22 -19.75 14.94
C ALA A 2 -19.31 -18.31 14.42
N LYS A 3 -20.33 -17.56 14.83
CA LYS A 3 -20.45 -16.14 14.48
C LYS A 3 -19.40 -15.35 15.27
N LEU A 4 -18.55 -14.59 14.58
CA LEU A 4 -17.70 -13.58 15.22
C LEU A 4 -18.63 -12.54 15.86
N ARG A 5 -18.83 -12.64 17.17
CA ARG A 5 -19.61 -11.65 17.93
C ARG A 5 -18.65 -10.67 18.59
N GLN A 6 -18.82 -9.38 18.33
CA GLN A 6 -18.18 -8.34 19.11
C GLN A 6 -18.83 -8.33 20.51
N LYS A 7 -18.16 -8.96 21.49
CA LYS A 7 -18.67 -9.07 22.87
C LYS A 7 -18.78 -7.72 23.60
N ASN A 8 -17.98 -6.73 23.21
CA ASN A 8 -18.01 -5.39 23.81
C ASN A 8 -17.88 -4.32 22.71
N PRO A 9 -18.95 -3.55 22.43
CA PRO A 9 -18.95 -2.52 21.40
C PRO A 9 -18.07 -1.30 21.76
N ARG A 10 -17.80 -1.06 23.05
CA ARG A 10 -17.02 0.10 23.52
C ARG A 10 -15.53 -0.19 23.70
N ALA A 11 -15.09 -1.43 23.47
CA ALA A 11 -13.70 -1.80 23.64
C ALA A 11 -12.85 -1.26 22.47
N VAL A 12 -11.96 -0.31 22.76
CA VAL A 12 -10.91 0.14 21.83
C VAL A 12 -9.91 -0.99 21.70
N ARG A 13 -9.76 -1.54 20.49
CA ARG A 13 -8.87 -2.67 20.22
C ARG A 13 -7.53 -2.15 19.75
N GLN A 14 -6.46 -2.62 20.39
CA GLN A 14 -5.12 -2.48 19.87
C GLN A 14 -4.74 -3.74 19.10
N ALA A 15 -3.90 -3.58 18.08
CA ALA A 15 -3.29 -4.72 17.42
C ALA A 15 -2.44 -5.52 18.43
N GLU A 16 -2.51 -6.84 18.33
CA GLU A 16 -1.77 -7.74 19.20
C GLU A 16 -0.35 -7.96 18.71
N GLU A 17 -0.15 -7.82 17.40
CA GLU A 17 1.13 -7.97 16.72
C GLU A 17 1.43 -6.71 15.92
N VAL A 18 2.66 -6.23 16.04
CA VAL A 18 3.18 -5.09 15.28
C VAL A 18 4.07 -5.63 14.19
N ARG A 19 3.63 -5.53 12.94
CA ARG A 19 4.47 -5.88 11.79
C ARG A 19 5.37 -4.72 11.41
N GLY A 20 6.52 -5.07 10.82
CA GLY A 20 7.52 -4.11 10.37
C GLY A 20 6.98 -3.14 9.31
N LEU A 21 7.72 -2.06 9.12
CA LEU A 21 7.51 -1.13 8.01
C LEU A 21 7.82 -1.86 6.69
N GLU A 22 6.90 -1.78 5.74
CA GLU A 22 7.15 -2.22 4.36
C GLU A 22 7.41 -1.00 3.49
N GLN A 23 8.56 -1.00 2.80
CA GLN A 23 8.92 0.03 1.83
C GLN A 23 8.53 -0.44 0.43
N LEU A 24 7.85 0.44 -0.30
CA LEU A 24 7.28 0.18 -1.60
C LEU A 24 7.78 1.25 -2.56
N HIS A 25 8.62 0.86 -3.52
CA HIS A 25 9.16 1.74 -4.54
C HIS A 25 8.30 1.64 -5.80
N MET A 26 7.65 2.76 -6.15
CA MET A 26 6.67 2.81 -7.23
C MET A 26 7.38 3.21 -8.53
N ASP A 27 8.16 2.27 -9.06
CA ASP A 27 9.14 2.51 -10.14
C ASP A 27 8.55 2.42 -11.56
N ILE A 28 7.25 2.15 -11.67
CA ILE A 28 6.56 1.99 -12.95
C ILE A 28 5.36 2.93 -13.00
N ALA A 29 5.30 3.73 -14.06
CA ALA A 29 4.13 4.52 -14.41
C ALA A 29 3.19 3.69 -15.29
N VAL A 30 1.89 3.92 -15.10
CA VAL A 30 0.82 3.39 -15.92
C VAL A 30 -0.05 4.57 -16.33
N ASN A 31 -0.32 4.69 -17.63
CA ASN A 31 -1.22 5.71 -18.12
C ASN A 31 -2.62 5.51 -17.50
N PHE A 32 -3.14 6.54 -16.83
CA PHE A 32 -4.40 6.41 -16.10
C PHE A 32 -5.58 6.03 -17.01
N SER A 33 -5.56 6.46 -18.28
CA SER A 33 -6.58 6.06 -19.27
C SER A 33 -6.63 4.55 -19.52
N GLN A 34 -5.51 3.85 -19.31
CA GLN A 34 -5.38 2.41 -19.42
C GLN A 34 -5.53 1.68 -18.08
N GLY A 35 -5.67 2.41 -16.96
CA GLY A 35 -5.81 1.84 -15.62
C GLY A 35 -7.00 0.88 -15.50
N GLY A 36 -8.08 1.10 -16.27
CA GLY A 36 -9.21 0.18 -16.33
C GLY A 36 -8.86 -1.25 -16.75
N LEU A 37 -7.75 -1.45 -17.48
CA LEU A 37 -7.23 -2.79 -17.84
C LEU A 37 -6.69 -3.55 -16.63
N LEU A 38 -6.22 -2.84 -15.60
CA LEU A 38 -5.71 -3.44 -14.36
C LEU A 38 -6.85 -3.71 -13.38
N SER A 39 -7.76 -2.74 -13.23
CA SER A 39 -8.93 -2.84 -12.37
C SER A 39 -9.99 -1.81 -12.76
N PRO A 40 -11.27 -2.20 -12.86
CA PRO A 40 -12.36 -1.28 -13.18
C PRO A 40 -12.57 -0.21 -12.09
N HIS A 41 -12.04 -0.42 -10.89
CA HIS A 41 -12.22 0.51 -9.77
C HIS A 41 -11.21 1.68 -9.77
N LEU A 42 -10.13 1.60 -10.56
CA LEU A 42 -9.07 2.60 -10.53
C LEU A 42 -9.56 3.99 -10.95
N HIS A 43 -10.47 4.08 -11.92
CA HIS A 43 -11.02 5.37 -12.32
C HIS A 43 -11.79 6.09 -11.20
N ASN A 44 -12.46 5.33 -10.33
CA ASN A 44 -13.21 5.90 -9.22
C ASN A 44 -12.29 6.23 -8.03
N VAL A 45 -11.31 5.37 -7.76
CA VAL A 45 -10.41 5.51 -6.60
C VAL A 45 -9.35 6.58 -6.85
N CYS A 46 -8.82 6.66 -8.07
CA CYS A 46 -7.74 7.55 -8.46
C CYS A 46 -8.24 8.69 -9.37
N ALA A 47 -9.49 9.14 -9.20
CA ALA A 47 -10.11 10.15 -10.08
C ALA A 47 -9.34 11.49 -10.13
N GLU A 48 -8.57 11.80 -9.09
CA GLU A 48 -7.71 12.98 -9.01
C GLU A 48 -6.42 12.85 -9.83
N ALA A 49 -6.03 11.63 -10.20
CA ALA A 49 -4.88 11.39 -11.06
C ALA A 49 -5.23 11.80 -12.49
N THR A 50 -4.59 12.85 -13.00
CA THR A 50 -4.89 13.39 -14.33
C THR A 50 -4.15 12.67 -15.45
N ASP A 51 -2.98 12.09 -15.16
CA ASP A 51 -2.04 11.62 -16.19
C ASP A 51 -1.64 10.16 -15.97
N ALA A 52 -0.96 9.87 -14.85
CA ALA A 52 -0.43 8.55 -14.56
C ALA A 52 -0.76 8.08 -13.14
N ILE A 53 -0.80 6.77 -12.98
CA ILE A 53 -0.75 6.07 -11.69
C ILE A 53 0.57 5.30 -11.62
N TYR A 54 1.05 5.00 -10.41
CA TYR A 54 2.33 4.31 -10.23
C TYR A 54 2.13 2.93 -9.61
N THR A 55 3.04 2.01 -9.91
CA THR A 55 3.06 0.64 -9.40
C THR A 55 4.48 0.10 -9.28
N ARG A 56 4.64 -1.07 -8.65
CA ARG A 56 5.94 -1.76 -8.50
C ARG A 56 6.20 -2.72 -9.64
N GLN A 57 7.48 -3.02 -9.88
CA GLN A 57 7.90 -4.02 -10.86
C GLN A 57 7.36 -5.43 -10.62
N GLU A 58 7.22 -5.82 -9.34
CA GLU A 58 6.65 -7.11 -8.95
C GLU A 58 5.16 -7.23 -9.28
N ASP A 59 4.41 -6.14 -9.17
CA ASP A 59 2.97 -6.13 -9.49
C ASP A 59 2.75 -6.25 -11.01
N VAL A 60 3.66 -5.70 -11.82
CA VAL A 60 3.62 -5.83 -13.28
C VAL A 60 3.73 -7.28 -13.74
N GLN A 61 4.61 -8.07 -13.12
CA GLN A 61 4.70 -9.50 -13.42
C GLN A 61 3.36 -10.21 -13.17
N PHE A 62 2.72 -9.90 -12.04
CA PHE A 62 1.42 -10.45 -11.68
C PHE A 62 0.29 -10.11 -12.67
N TRP A 63 0.29 -8.90 -13.24
CA TRP A 63 -0.70 -8.50 -14.25
C TRP A 63 -0.40 -9.06 -15.64
N MET A 64 0.87 -9.13 -16.04
CA MET A 64 1.27 -9.76 -17.30
C MET A 64 0.86 -11.24 -17.34
N GLU A 65 1.04 -11.98 -16.23
CA GLU A 65 0.56 -13.36 -16.10
C GLU A 65 -0.96 -13.50 -16.26
N ARG A 66 -1.72 -12.42 -16.05
CA ARG A 66 -3.17 -12.35 -16.22
C ARG A 66 -3.59 -11.85 -17.60
N GLY A 67 -2.64 -11.61 -18.50
CA GLY A 67 -2.90 -11.20 -19.89
C GLY A 67 -2.98 -9.70 -20.12
N VAL A 68 -2.51 -8.87 -19.19
CA VAL A 68 -2.35 -7.42 -19.44
C VAL A 68 -1.13 -7.20 -20.33
N ASP A 69 -1.28 -6.40 -21.38
CA ASP A 69 -0.20 -6.09 -22.33
C ASP A 69 0.91 -5.26 -21.65
N SER A 70 2.17 -5.55 -21.99
CA SER A 70 3.32 -4.86 -21.39
C SER A 70 3.41 -3.39 -21.76
N SER A 71 2.80 -2.96 -22.88
CA SER A 71 2.77 -1.56 -23.31
C SER A 71 1.99 -0.63 -22.37
N VAL A 72 1.18 -1.19 -21.46
CA VAL A 72 0.47 -0.44 -20.42
C VAL A 72 1.42 0.10 -19.35
N PHE A 73 2.61 -0.49 -19.23
CA PHE A 73 3.59 -0.21 -18.19
C PHE A 73 4.78 0.54 -18.77
N GLU A 74 5.10 1.69 -18.17
CA GLU A 74 6.27 2.49 -18.50
C GLU A 74 7.23 2.51 -17.30
N ALA A 75 8.40 1.90 -17.46
CA ALA A 75 9.42 1.92 -16.41
C ALA A 75 10.00 3.32 -16.27
N LEU A 76 10.05 3.84 -15.04
CA LEU A 76 10.66 5.13 -14.77
C LEU A 76 12.19 5.04 -14.95
N PRO A 77 12.82 6.02 -15.65
CA PRO A 77 14.27 6.12 -15.71
C PRO A 77 14.94 6.03 -14.33
N LYS A 78 16.03 5.24 -14.23
CA LYS A 78 16.78 5.05 -12.98
C LYS A 78 17.28 6.37 -12.35
N GLU A 79 17.55 7.38 -13.16
CA GLU A 79 17.94 8.72 -12.72
C GLU A 79 16.85 9.40 -11.87
N GLN A 80 15.59 9.04 -12.10
CA GLN A 80 14.45 9.54 -11.32
C GLN A 80 14.34 8.82 -9.96
N MET A 81 14.96 7.66 -9.80
CA MET A 81 15.00 6.92 -8.53
C MET A 81 16.06 7.47 -7.57
N GLU A 82 17.09 8.16 -8.07
CA GLU A 82 18.14 8.79 -7.25
C GLU A 82 17.86 10.26 -6.90
N LEU A 83 16.65 10.73 -7.16
CA LEU A 83 16.27 12.11 -6.86
C LEU A 83 16.22 12.38 -5.35
N PRO A 84 16.57 13.61 -4.92
CA PRO A 84 16.39 14.02 -3.54
C PRO A 84 14.90 13.98 -3.15
N ARG A 85 14.64 13.85 -1.84
CA ARG A 85 13.27 13.89 -1.31
C ARG A 85 12.64 15.27 -1.53
N CYS A 86 11.34 15.32 -1.81
CA CYS A 86 10.64 16.57 -2.05
C CYS A 86 10.74 17.54 -0.86
N GLY A 87 10.75 17.05 0.39
CA GLY A 87 10.98 17.85 1.59
C GLY A 87 12.36 18.54 1.65
N GLN A 88 13.35 18.08 0.87
CA GLN A 88 14.70 18.66 0.79
C GLN A 88 14.86 19.66 -0.37
N VAL A 89 13.95 19.65 -1.35
CA VAL A 89 14.06 20.43 -2.58
C VAL A 89 13.33 21.76 -2.43
N ARG A 90 14.02 22.90 -2.35
CA ARG A 90 13.34 24.22 -2.17
C ARG A 90 12.50 24.68 -3.37
N ASP A 91 12.87 24.25 -4.56
CA ASP A 91 12.24 24.70 -5.81
C ASP A 91 10.98 23.87 -6.10
N ARG A 92 9.84 24.54 -6.27
CA ARG A 92 8.54 23.90 -6.52
C ARG A 92 8.45 23.21 -7.88
N GLY A 93 9.25 23.66 -8.85
CA GLY A 93 9.24 23.15 -10.22
C GLY A 93 10.20 21.99 -10.46
N LYS A 94 11.04 21.63 -9.47
CA LYS A 94 12.02 20.56 -9.64
C LYS A 94 11.40 19.18 -9.38
N PRO A 95 11.87 18.16 -10.11
CA PRO A 95 11.49 16.78 -9.85
C PRO A 95 12.10 16.30 -8.53
N CYS A 96 11.40 15.41 -7.84
CA CYS A 96 11.83 14.85 -6.56
C CYS A 96 11.13 13.53 -6.26
N ALA A 97 11.64 12.80 -5.27
CA ALA A 97 10.99 11.61 -4.73
C ALA A 97 10.04 12.00 -3.59
N CYS A 98 8.75 11.75 -3.79
CA CYS A 98 7.70 11.98 -2.79
C CYS A 98 7.51 10.73 -1.93
N ARG A 99 7.21 10.92 -0.65
CA ARG A 99 6.93 9.83 0.28
C ARG A 99 5.52 9.92 0.82
N TYR A 100 4.80 8.81 0.79
CA TYR A 100 3.51 8.65 1.45
C TYR A 100 3.58 7.54 2.50
N SER A 101 3.17 7.84 3.73
CA SER A 101 3.16 6.87 4.83
C SER A 101 1.74 6.50 5.21
N LEU A 102 1.44 5.19 5.24
CA LEU A 102 0.13 4.66 5.62
C LEU A 102 0.27 3.69 6.79
N SER A 103 -0.55 3.87 7.83
CA SER A 103 -0.61 2.96 8.98
C SER A 103 -1.95 2.24 9.05
N LEU A 104 -1.94 0.92 8.83
CA LEU A 104 -3.08 0.06 9.14
C LEU A 104 -3.05 -0.27 10.64
N ALA A 105 -3.74 0.54 11.44
CA ALA A 105 -3.74 0.43 12.90
C ALA A 105 -4.31 -0.89 13.43
N TRP A 106 -5.23 -1.53 12.69
CA TRP A 106 -5.85 -2.78 13.09
C TRP A 106 -6.42 -3.54 11.89
N TYR A 107 -5.98 -4.80 11.68
CA TYR A 107 -6.60 -5.71 10.71
C TYR A 107 -6.48 -7.18 11.14
N PRO A 108 -7.43 -8.06 10.78
CA PRO A 108 -7.34 -9.49 11.06
C PRO A 108 -6.25 -10.13 10.20
N CYS A 109 -5.24 -10.74 10.83
CA CYS A 109 -4.06 -11.26 10.12
C CYS A 109 -3.82 -12.77 10.29
N MET A 110 -4.34 -13.40 11.34
CA MET A 110 -4.14 -14.83 11.58
C MET A 110 -5.24 -15.43 12.47
N LEU A 111 -5.47 -16.73 12.39
CA LEU A 111 -6.31 -17.45 13.36
C LEU A 111 -5.55 -17.71 14.66
N LYS A 112 -6.22 -17.54 15.80
CA LYS A 112 -5.70 -17.94 17.11
C LYS A 112 -6.09 -19.37 17.43
N TYR A 113 -5.11 -20.12 17.89
CA TYR A 113 -5.29 -21.45 18.43
C TYR A 113 -5.02 -21.42 19.93
N CYS A 114 -5.95 -21.97 20.71
CA CYS A 114 -5.82 -22.10 22.15
C CYS A 114 -5.70 -23.57 22.52
N HIS A 115 -5.02 -23.83 23.62
CA HIS A 115 -4.94 -25.15 24.23
C HIS A 115 -5.89 -25.20 25.43
N SER A 116 -6.55 -26.33 25.65
CA SER A 116 -7.34 -26.60 26.87
C SER A 116 -6.85 -27.90 27.49
N ARG A 117 -6.92 -28.00 28.81
CA ARG A 117 -6.64 -29.27 29.50
C ARG A 117 -7.61 -30.38 29.06
N ASP A 118 -8.83 -30.02 28.67
CA ASP A 118 -9.88 -30.96 28.24
C ASP A 118 -9.74 -31.40 26.77
N ARG A 119 -8.89 -30.74 25.98
CA ARG A 119 -8.69 -31.05 24.56
C ARG A 119 -7.20 -31.15 24.24
N PRO A 120 -6.71 -32.35 23.89
CA PRO A 120 -5.29 -32.54 23.57
C PRO A 120 -4.87 -31.80 22.30
N ALA A 121 -5.79 -31.60 21.34
CA ALA A 121 -5.51 -30.84 20.11
C ALA A 121 -5.82 -29.34 20.28
N PRO A 122 -4.97 -28.44 19.74
CA PRO A 122 -5.26 -27.01 19.69
C PRO A 122 -6.56 -26.74 18.93
N TYR A 123 -7.40 -25.84 19.46
CA TYR A 123 -8.67 -25.47 18.84
C TYR A 123 -8.72 -23.99 18.50
N LYS A 124 -9.48 -23.64 17.45
CA LYS A 124 -9.68 -22.26 17.00
C LYS A 124 -10.45 -21.48 18.07
N CYS A 125 -9.83 -20.46 18.64
CA CYS A 125 -10.43 -19.66 19.72
C CYS A 125 -10.62 -18.19 19.36
N GLY A 126 -10.05 -17.69 18.26
CA GLY A 126 -10.24 -16.31 17.85
C GLY A 126 -9.45 -15.92 16.61
N ILE A 127 -9.35 -14.62 16.39
CA ILE A 127 -8.57 -14.00 15.33
C ILE A 127 -7.52 -13.11 16.00
N ARG A 128 -6.28 -13.21 15.54
CA ARG A 128 -5.19 -12.29 15.89
C ARG A 128 -5.32 -11.06 15.01
N SER A 129 -5.29 -9.90 15.64
CA SER A 129 -5.20 -8.62 14.95
C SER A 129 -3.77 -8.12 14.88
N CYS A 130 -3.38 -7.62 13.72
CA CYS A 130 -2.09 -7.01 13.48
C CYS A 130 -2.23 -5.52 13.16
N ARG A 131 -1.13 -4.79 13.30
CA ARG A 131 -0.92 -3.49 12.65
C ARG A 131 0.25 -3.57 11.70
N LYS A 132 0.22 -2.80 10.60
CA LYS A 132 1.30 -2.73 9.62
C LYS A 132 1.45 -1.30 9.12
N ASN A 133 2.69 -0.88 8.93
CA ASN A 133 3.02 0.42 8.36
C ASN A 133 3.57 0.21 6.94
N TYR A 134 3.24 1.13 6.05
CA TYR A 134 3.69 1.16 4.67
C TYR A 134 4.32 2.52 4.40
N SER A 135 5.38 2.50 3.59
CA SER A 135 6.06 3.68 3.06
C SER A 135 6.11 3.54 1.56
N PHE A 136 5.42 4.41 0.85
CA PHE A 136 5.41 4.46 -0.60
C PHE A 136 6.32 5.58 -1.05
N ASP A 137 7.35 5.26 -1.82
CA ASP A 137 8.23 6.24 -2.43
C ASP A 137 7.91 6.26 -3.94
N PHE A 138 7.60 7.44 -4.47
CA PHE A 138 7.20 7.62 -5.86
C PHE A 138 7.75 8.92 -6.44
N TYR A 139 7.95 8.92 -7.75
CA TYR A 139 8.44 10.08 -8.49
C TYR A 139 7.35 11.13 -8.67
N VAL A 140 7.71 12.41 -8.53
CA VAL A 140 6.89 13.52 -9.02
C VAL A 140 7.72 14.43 -9.92
N PRO A 141 7.17 14.91 -11.05
CA PRO A 141 7.90 15.79 -11.97
C PRO A 141 8.10 17.20 -11.39
N GLN A 142 7.26 17.61 -10.44
CA GLN A 142 7.33 18.90 -9.77
C GLN A 142 7.02 18.72 -8.28
N ARG A 143 7.85 19.28 -7.39
CA ARG A 143 7.63 19.23 -5.93
C ARG A 143 6.21 19.62 -5.52
N GLN A 144 5.60 20.61 -6.17
CA GLN A 144 4.26 21.07 -5.81
C GLN A 144 3.15 20.00 -5.98
N LEU A 145 3.42 18.92 -6.73
CA LEU A 145 2.50 17.79 -6.90
C LEU A 145 2.63 16.76 -5.77
N CYS A 146 3.66 16.87 -4.94
CA CYS A 146 3.83 16.03 -3.77
C CYS A 146 3.07 16.65 -2.58
N LEU A 147 1.87 16.15 -2.33
CA LEU A 147 0.98 16.65 -1.26
C LEU A 147 1.31 16.08 0.13
N TRP A 148 2.16 15.04 0.20
CA TRP A 148 2.27 14.16 1.37
C TRP A 148 3.65 14.16 2.04
N ASP A 149 4.67 14.78 1.42
CA ASP A 149 6.03 14.87 1.96
C ASP A 149 6.24 16.15 2.79
N GLU A 150 5.14 16.81 3.17
CA GLU A 150 5.06 17.96 4.07
C GLU A 150 4.51 17.49 5.42
N ASP A 151 5.30 16.77 6.21
CA ASP A 151 5.26 16.86 7.67
C ASP A 151 6.56 16.29 8.31
N PRO A 152 7.02 16.89 9.44
CA PRO A 152 8.36 16.74 10.03
C PRO A 152 8.68 15.41 10.73
#